data_AF-A0A1G9DJS6-F1
#
_entry.id   AF-A0A1G9DJS6-F1
#
_cell.length_a   1.000
_cell.length_b   1.000
_cell.length_c   1.000
_cell.angle_alpha   90.00
_cell.angle_beta   90.00
_cell.angle_gamma   90.00
#
_symmetry.space_group_name_H-M   'P 1'
#
loop_
_entity.id
_entity.type
_entity.pdbx_description
1 polymer ?
#
loop_
_entity_poly.entity_id
_entity_poly.type
_entity_poly.pdbx_seq_one_letter_code
_entity_poly.pdbx_strand_id
1 'polypeptide(L)'
;MPRTRSVVTALDRRSPLARRSFLAAAGALSATTGVGLAVGLADGGHQARAARPEQPLGQLTNRPAPAAPPAPYRRGTTLSTVAAPVSGQGYRRLGSGPAWPRLTRGEMASAKKGRDGRRRTLAAFVQFTDLHVVDAQHPNRYEFLRAETASAWRPHEALSVQGVVSLVERVNALRGAPATGAPLSFVMTTGDNTDNNSRCELDWFLKAMSGGVIVPNSGDPRRYEGVQDSGLPLYWHPDRELRDADKKAGFPHVPGFLDAAIGAVRSPGLNVPWYSTVGNHDFLQGGCFAGDSWFAEFSTGARKLMEIDPAEADRFWKTVRAGDDPKGAYFKELIRSHRRALRPVTPDSARAPFSPREYVQAHLDPVYTGPGPVGHGYTRANLEAGTRYYSFDIAEDVLGISLDTTNSGGHYEGSLGQAQWDWLERTLERSAKDGRYAIVFSHHTSASMGNTRPDPARPGEARHAGQELVGLLKRHPRVLAWVNGHTHRNRIRPRGTFWEISTASHTDYPQLARVIEIADNKDGTLSLFTTLIESAAPHRTSYEDLSQTGLASLYRELSFNAPGRNPKLLGESYDRNTELLLRKR
;
A
#
# COMPACT_ATOMS: atom_id res chain seq x y z
N MET A 1 -38.54 21.11 51.15
CA MET A 1 -39.98 21.25 51.47
C MET A 1 -40.34 22.73 51.47
N PRO A 2 -41.56 23.21 51.11
CA PRO A 2 -42.78 22.53 50.65
C PRO A 2 -43.32 23.09 49.27
N ARG A 3 -44.09 22.32 48.47
CA ARG A 3 -45.56 22.38 48.17
C ARG A 3 -46.00 23.55 47.25
N THR A 4 -46.92 23.49 46.26
CA THR A 4 -47.97 22.53 45.86
C THR A 4 -48.64 22.92 44.51
N ARG A 5 -49.00 21.90 43.71
CA ARG A 5 -50.28 21.60 42.98
C ARG A 5 -50.98 22.61 42.04
N SER A 6 -51.37 22.10 40.86
CA SER A 6 -52.79 21.79 40.57
C SER A 6 -52.95 20.62 39.57
N VAL A 7 -54.07 19.91 39.68
CA VAL A 7 -54.45 18.58 39.16
C VAL A 7 -55.89 18.67 38.63
N VAL A 8 -56.24 17.99 37.51
CA VAL A 8 -57.53 17.29 37.23
C VAL A 8 -57.27 16.28 36.06
N THR A 9 -57.11 14.95 36.23
CA THR A 9 -58.09 13.80 36.18
C THR A 9 -58.97 13.70 34.90
N ALA A 10 -59.33 12.55 34.31
CA ALA A 10 -59.05 11.11 34.47
C ALA A 10 -59.78 10.30 33.35
N LEU A 11 -59.38 9.02 33.14
CA LEU A 11 -60.16 7.78 32.86
C LEU A 11 -59.46 6.87 31.81
N ASP A 12 -58.79 5.78 32.23
CA ASP A 12 -59.26 4.37 32.32
C ASP A 12 -59.23 3.65 30.94
N ARG A 13 -58.77 2.40 30.69
CA ARG A 13 -58.35 1.25 31.51
C ARG A 13 -57.75 0.14 30.59
N ARG A 14 -56.83 -0.67 31.15
CA ARG A 14 -56.52 -2.11 30.88
C ARG A 14 -55.64 -2.55 29.67
N SER A 15 -54.47 -3.13 30.02
CA SER A 15 -53.68 -4.18 29.32
C SER A 15 -54.37 -5.58 29.41
N PRO A 16 -53.89 -6.76 28.90
CA PRO A 16 -52.52 -7.14 28.42
C PRO A 16 -52.41 -8.19 27.25
N LEU A 17 -51.15 -8.53 26.87
CA LEU A 17 -50.58 -9.81 26.35
C LEU A 17 -51.41 -10.78 25.47
N ALA A 18 -50.89 -11.20 24.29
CA ALA A 18 -50.66 -12.61 23.88
C ALA A 18 -50.35 -12.87 22.37
N ARG A 19 -49.32 -13.71 22.15
CA ARG A 19 -49.08 -14.80 21.16
C ARG A 19 -49.78 -14.91 19.79
N ARG A 20 -48.92 -15.12 18.77
CA ARG A 20 -48.90 -16.14 17.67
C ARG A 20 -50.08 -16.31 16.68
N SER A 21 -49.70 -16.14 15.40
CA SER A 21 -49.90 -17.05 14.23
C SER A 21 -51.26 -17.16 13.53
N PHE A 22 -51.20 -17.04 12.18
CA PHE A 22 -52.03 -17.59 11.07
C PHE A 22 -52.38 -16.49 10.05
N LEU A 23 -52.47 -16.65 8.72
CA LEU A 23 -52.61 -17.79 7.80
C LEU A 23 -52.20 -17.30 6.39
N ALA A 24 -51.69 -18.19 5.54
CA ALA A 24 -51.50 -17.97 4.10
C ALA A 24 -52.80 -18.25 3.33
N ALA A 25 -53.06 -17.54 2.23
CA ALA A 25 -53.98 -18.00 1.19
C ALA A 25 -53.63 -17.39 -0.17
N ALA A 26 -53.38 -18.28 -1.14
CA ALA A 26 -53.34 -17.99 -2.57
C ALA A 26 -54.74 -18.23 -3.18
N GLY A 27 -55.06 -17.55 -4.29
CA GLY A 27 -56.26 -17.79 -5.08
C GLY A 27 -56.10 -17.21 -6.49
N ALA A 28 -56.49 -17.97 -7.49
CA ALA A 28 -56.06 -17.89 -8.89
C ALA A 28 -57.20 -17.52 -9.88
N LEU A 29 -56.77 -17.17 -11.11
CA LEU A 29 -57.37 -17.42 -12.44
C LEU A 29 -58.73 -16.80 -12.86
N SER A 30 -58.74 -16.13 -14.01
CA SER A 30 -59.48 -16.55 -15.23
C SER A 30 -59.12 -15.69 -16.47
N ALA A 31 -59.36 -16.26 -17.65
CA ALA A 31 -58.81 -15.91 -18.97
C ALA A 31 -59.85 -15.36 -19.96
N THR A 32 -59.39 -14.77 -21.08
CA THR A 32 -60.11 -14.74 -22.39
C THR A 32 -59.12 -14.62 -23.58
N THR A 33 -59.62 -15.05 -24.74
CA THR A 33 -59.00 -15.65 -25.95
C THR A 33 -58.76 -14.74 -27.17
N GLY A 34 -57.93 -15.21 -28.14
CA GLY A 34 -57.92 -14.81 -29.57
C GLY A 34 -56.54 -14.99 -30.26
N VAL A 35 -56.14 -16.18 -30.72
CA VAL A 35 -56.18 -16.75 -32.11
C VAL A 35 -55.34 -16.04 -33.18
N GLY A 36 -54.35 -16.78 -33.73
CA GLY A 36 -53.65 -16.50 -35.00
C GLY A 36 -52.43 -17.40 -35.23
N LEU A 37 -52.61 -18.53 -35.94
CA LEU A 37 -51.59 -19.49 -36.45
C LEU A 37 -50.57 -18.81 -37.40
N ALA A 38 -49.35 -19.31 -37.69
CA ALA A 38 -48.96 -20.65 -38.13
C ALA A 38 -47.43 -20.90 -37.96
N VAL A 39 -47.02 -22.05 -37.39
CA VAL A 39 -46.51 -23.30 -38.02
C VAL A 39 -45.03 -23.27 -38.44
N GLY A 40 -44.26 -24.15 -37.77
CA GLY A 40 -42.91 -24.58 -38.12
C GLY A 40 -42.45 -25.67 -37.17
N LEU A 41 -42.99 -26.89 -37.35
CA LEU A 41 -42.63 -28.12 -36.63
C LEU A 41 -41.36 -28.75 -37.23
N ALA A 42 -40.46 -29.24 -36.38
CA ALA A 42 -39.75 -30.49 -36.63
C ALA A 42 -39.26 -31.12 -35.31
N ASP A 43 -39.66 -32.37 -35.13
CA ASP A 43 -39.54 -33.27 -33.99
C ASP A 43 -38.14 -33.80 -33.68
N GLY A 44 -38.02 -34.36 -32.47
CA GLY A 44 -37.01 -35.33 -32.03
C GLY A 44 -36.35 -34.86 -30.74
N GLY A 45 -36.60 -35.40 -29.55
CA GLY A 45 -36.89 -36.77 -29.15
C GLY A 45 -35.99 -37.10 -27.94
N HIS A 46 -36.58 -37.73 -26.92
CA HIS A 46 -35.94 -38.44 -25.80
C HIS A 46 -35.69 -37.74 -24.44
N GLN A 47 -36.64 -38.01 -23.54
CA GLN A 47 -36.48 -38.70 -22.25
C GLN A 47 -35.53 -38.12 -21.18
N ALA A 48 -36.16 -37.74 -20.07
CA ALA A 48 -35.53 -37.68 -18.75
C ALA A 48 -35.08 -39.08 -18.28
N ARG A 49 -33.83 -39.18 -17.81
CA ARG A 49 -33.42 -40.20 -16.85
C ARG A 49 -32.32 -39.66 -15.94
N ALA A 50 -32.62 -39.67 -14.64
CA ALA A 50 -31.65 -39.43 -13.58
C ALA A 50 -30.66 -40.60 -13.50
N ALA A 51 -29.36 -40.29 -13.48
CA ALA A 51 -28.32 -41.09 -12.86
C ALA A 51 -27.06 -40.23 -12.75
N ARG A 52 -26.62 -39.93 -11.51
CA ARG A 52 -25.27 -39.43 -11.23
C ARG A 52 -24.27 -40.57 -11.42
N PRO A 53 -23.18 -40.39 -12.16
CA PRO A 53 -21.94 -41.10 -11.92
C PRO A 53 -21.00 -40.18 -11.14
N GLU A 54 -20.57 -40.63 -9.97
CA GLU A 54 -19.37 -40.12 -9.29
C GLU A 54 -18.20 -40.20 -10.28
N GLN A 55 -17.59 -39.04 -10.59
CA GLN A 55 -16.36 -39.03 -11.37
C GLN A 55 -15.15 -39.26 -10.44
N PRO A 56 -14.21 -40.14 -10.82
CA PRO A 56 -12.99 -40.34 -10.06
C PRO A 56 -12.14 -39.06 -10.04
N LEU A 57 -11.52 -38.79 -8.90
CA LEU A 57 -10.45 -37.81 -8.72
C LEU A 57 -9.38 -38.00 -9.80
N GLY A 58 -9.40 -37.12 -10.80
CA GLY A 58 -8.43 -37.06 -11.88
C GLY A 58 -7.02 -36.79 -11.36
N GLN A 59 -6.08 -37.58 -11.86
CA GLN A 59 -4.68 -37.63 -11.51
C GLN A 59 -4.01 -36.25 -11.38
N LEU A 60 -3.25 -36.12 -10.30
CA LEU A 60 -2.23 -35.10 -10.08
C LEU A 60 -1.40 -34.95 -11.36
N THR A 61 -1.55 -33.83 -12.04
CA THR A 61 -0.66 -33.42 -13.12
C THR A 61 0.77 -33.42 -12.60
N ASN A 62 1.67 -34.14 -13.28
CA ASN A 62 3.12 -34.09 -13.10
C ASN A 62 3.60 -32.64 -13.14
N ARG A 63 3.64 -31.98 -11.98
CA ARG A 63 4.37 -30.73 -11.80
C ARG A 63 5.85 -31.12 -11.87
N PRO A 64 6.65 -30.57 -12.80
CA PRO A 64 8.09 -30.75 -12.77
C PRO A 64 8.59 -30.44 -11.36
N ALA A 65 9.46 -31.31 -10.82
CA ALA A 65 10.10 -31.05 -9.54
C ALA A 65 10.68 -29.62 -9.56
N PRO A 66 10.54 -28.83 -8.48
CA PRO A 66 11.13 -27.51 -8.43
C PRO A 66 12.60 -27.60 -8.79
N ALA A 67 13.07 -26.76 -9.72
CA ALA A 67 14.49 -26.67 -10.01
C ALA A 67 15.26 -26.47 -8.70
N ALA A 68 16.40 -27.14 -8.54
CA ALA A 68 17.23 -26.99 -7.36
C ALA A 68 17.45 -25.49 -7.08
N PRO A 69 17.36 -25.04 -5.82
CA PRO A 69 17.52 -23.63 -5.48
C PRO A 69 18.85 -23.14 -6.08
N PRO A 70 18.87 -22.02 -6.83
CA PRO A 70 20.12 -21.48 -7.33
C PRO A 70 21.10 -21.25 -6.17
N ALA A 71 22.40 -21.47 -6.41
CA ALA A 71 23.42 -21.03 -5.46
C ALA A 71 23.24 -19.52 -5.13
N PRO A 72 23.69 -19.05 -3.95
CA PRO A 72 23.62 -17.64 -3.58
C PRO A 72 24.12 -16.75 -4.71
N TYR A 73 23.37 -15.70 -5.05
CA TYR A 73 23.62 -14.89 -6.24
C TYR A 73 23.42 -13.41 -5.95
N ARG A 74 23.92 -12.56 -6.86
CA ARG A 74 23.89 -11.10 -6.70
C ARG A 74 23.13 -10.36 -7.80
N ARG A 75 23.04 -10.95 -9.00
CA ARG A 75 22.42 -10.33 -10.18
C ARG A 75 20.97 -9.90 -9.88
N GLY A 76 20.57 -8.72 -10.34
CA GLY A 76 19.23 -8.19 -10.10
C GLY A 76 19.03 -7.63 -8.69
N THR A 77 20.08 -7.46 -7.90
CA THR A 77 20.01 -6.88 -6.55
C THR A 77 21.10 -5.83 -6.36
N THR A 78 20.97 -5.05 -5.29
CA THR A 78 21.99 -4.08 -4.88
C THR A 78 23.32 -4.73 -4.45
N LEU A 79 23.39 -6.06 -4.29
CA LEU A 79 24.65 -6.80 -4.10
C LEU A 79 25.50 -6.86 -5.37
N SER A 80 24.93 -6.53 -6.54
CA SER A 80 25.65 -6.52 -7.82
C SER A 80 25.99 -5.10 -8.29
N THR A 81 25.04 -4.18 -8.21
CA THR A 81 25.18 -2.78 -8.62
C THR A 81 23.98 -2.00 -8.09
N VAL A 82 24.13 -0.67 -7.99
CA VAL A 82 23.07 0.25 -7.59
C VAL A 82 23.08 1.44 -8.53
N ALA A 83 21.94 2.08 -8.80
CA ALA A 83 21.93 3.35 -9.50
C ALA A 83 22.75 4.40 -8.71
N ALA A 84 23.66 5.09 -9.39
CA ALA A 84 24.52 6.11 -8.80
C ALA A 84 24.67 7.29 -9.75
N PRO A 85 24.88 8.51 -9.22
CA PRO A 85 25.12 9.67 -10.06
C PRO A 85 26.42 9.51 -10.84
N VAL A 86 26.37 9.85 -12.14
CA VAL A 86 27.57 10.12 -12.93
C VAL A 86 28.17 11.46 -12.46
N SER A 87 29.50 11.61 -12.54
CA SER A 87 30.20 12.82 -12.10
C SER A 87 29.62 14.10 -12.72
N GLY A 88 29.40 15.14 -11.91
CA GLY A 88 28.81 16.41 -12.33
C GLY A 88 28.30 17.23 -11.13
N GLN A 89 27.86 18.46 -11.39
CA GLN A 89 27.20 19.36 -10.43
C GLN A 89 25.76 19.65 -10.88
N GLY A 90 24.87 20.02 -9.96
CA GLY A 90 23.46 20.28 -10.26
C GLY A 90 22.65 19.00 -10.51
N TYR A 91 21.76 19.03 -11.51
CA TYR A 91 21.05 17.84 -11.98
C TYR A 91 22.05 16.80 -12.51
N ARG A 92 21.99 15.57 -11.98
CA ARG A 92 22.93 14.50 -12.31
C ARG A 92 22.21 13.32 -12.94
N ARG A 93 22.73 12.90 -14.09
CA ARG A 93 22.33 11.65 -14.74
C ARG A 93 22.72 10.45 -13.88
N LEU A 94 21.93 9.39 -13.92
CA LEU A 94 22.23 8.14 -13.23
C LEU A 94 22.93 7.14 -14.15
N GLY A 95 23.71 6.25 -13.54
CA GLY A 95 24.38 5.13 -14.18
C GLY A 95 24.59 4.00 -13.19
N SER A 96 25.22 2.91 -13.62
CA SER A 96 25.57 1.81 -12.72
C SER A 96 26.73 2.21 -11.80
N GLY A 97 26.46 2.15 -10.50
CA GLY A 97 27.41 2.38 -9.42
C GLY A 97 27.85 1.10 -8.72
N PRO A 98 28.70 1.25 -7.69
CA PRO A 98 29.24 0.13 -6.94
C PRO A 98 28.15 -0.63 -6.17
N ALA A 99 28.33 -1.94 -6.07
CA ALA A 99 27.51 -2.81 -5.25
C ALA A 99 27.56 -2.41 -3.76
N TRP A 100 26.47 -2.70 -3.04
CA TRP A 100 26.44 -2.61 -1.59
C TRP A 100 26.70 -3.99 -0.99
N PRO A 101 27.82 -4.18 -0.25
CA PRO A 101 28.14 -5.48 0.34
C PRO A 101 27.13 -5.84 1.42
N ARG A 102 27.02 -7.14 1.71
CA ARG A 102 26.25 -7.63 2.84
C ARG A 102 27.05 -7.47 4.14
N LEU A 103 26.43 -6.85 5.15
CA LEU A 103 27.00 -6.76 6.50
C LEU A 103 26.31 -7.74 7.45
N THR A 104 27.08 -8.46 8.26
CA THR A 104 26.52 -9.30 9.32
C THR A 104 26.38 -8.49 10.62
N ARG A 105 25.18 -8.48 11.20
CA ARG A 105 24.85 -7.80 12.45
C ARG A 105 24.67 -8.83 13.58
N GLY A 106 25.65 -8.87 14.48
CA GLY A 106 25.76 -9.86 15.56
C GLY A 106 25.40 -9.35 16.95
N GLU A 107 24.91 -8.11 17.08
CA GLU A 107 24.66 -7.51 18.41
C GLU A 107 23.60 -8.23 19.26
N MET A 108 22.71 -9.03 18.66
CA MET A 108 21.72 -9.84 19.40
C MET A 108 22.08 -11.32 19.51
N ALA A 109 22.98 -11.82 18.66
CA ALA A 109 23.46 -13.21 18.68
C ALA A 109 24.75 -13.39 17.87
N SER A 110 25.58 -14.35 18.27
CA SER A 110 26.79 -14.74 17.55
C SER A 110 26.61 -16.12 16.93
N ALA A 111 26.68 -16.21 15.60
CA ALA A 111 26.55 -17.47 14.88
C ALA A 111 27.91 -18.17 14.72
N LYS A 112 27.90 -19.50 14.58
CA LYS A 112 29.11 -20.33 14.45
C LYS A 112 29.65 -20.28 13.01
N LYS A 113 30.94 -20.60 12.85
CA LYS A 113 31.58 -20.77 11.53
C LYS A 113 30.91 -21.92 10.75
N GLY A 114 30.97 -21.84 9.42
CA GLY A 114 30.41 -22.87 8.53
C GLY A 114 28.87 -22.96 8.51
N ARG A 115 28.15 -21.96 9.05
CA ARG A 115 26.68 -21.90 9.00
C ARG A 115 26.13 -21.82 7.58
N ASP A 116 26.87 -21.19 6.66
CA ASP A 116 26.44 -21.01 5.28
C ASP A 116 26.20 -22.35 4.57
N GLY A 117 27.01 -23.37 4.88
CA GLY A 117 26.87 -24.72 4.30
C GLY A 117 25.88 -25.64 5.00
N ARG A 118 25.26 -25.21 6.12
CA ARG A 118 24.35 -26.04 6.93
C ARG A 118 22.97 -25.42 7.13
N ARG A 119 22.80 -24.14 6.77
CA ARG A 119 21.54 -23.43 7.02
C ARG A 119 20.37 -24.04 6.25
N ARG A 120 19.21 -24.04 6.88
CA ARG A 120 17.92 -24.40 6.26
C ARG A 120 17.08 -23.14 6.12
N THR A 121 16.68 -22.77 4.90
CA THR A 121 15.71 -21.69 4.70
C THR A 121 14.36 -22.07 5.28
N LEU A 122 13.76 -21.14 6.03
CA LEU A 122 12.42 -21.26 6.59
C LEU A 122 11.40 -20.51 5.75
N ALA A 123 11.76 -19.33 5.24
CA ALA A 123 10.90 -18.52 4.39
C ALA A 123 11.72 -17.53 3.56
N ALA A 124 11.20 -17.11 2.41
CA ALA A 124 11.74 -16.01 1.62
C ALA A 124 10.61 -15.25 0.91
N PHE A 125 10.60 -13.93 1.04
CA PHE A 125 9.55 -13.05 0.48
C PHE A 125 10.11 -11.67 0.14
N VAL A 126 9.33 -10.85 -0.56
CA VAL A 126 9.69 -9.45 -0.87
C VAL A 126 8.75 -8.50 -0.14
N GLN A 127 9.29 -7.41 0.40
CA GLN A 127 8.52 -6.29 0.94
C GLN A 127 8.46 -5.17 -0.10
N PHE A 128 7.26 -4.73 -0.42
CA PHE A 128 6.93 -3.41 -0.97
C PHE A 128 6.37 -2.52 0.14
N THR A 129 6.59 -1.22 0.04
CA THR A 129 6.08 -0.25 1.01
C THR A 129 6.02 1.12 0.38
N ASP A 130 5.05 1.93 0.82
CA ASP A 130 4.93 3.34 0.42
C ASP A 130 5.08 3.47 -1.10
N LEU A 131 4.26 2.69 -1.83
CA LEU A 131 4.27 2.70 -3.30
C LEU A 131 3.79 4.06 -3.80
N HIS A 132 2.82 4.67 -3.09
CA HIS A 132 2.12 5.89 -3.48
C HIS A 132 1.81 5.91 -4.96
N VAL A 133 1.03 4.91 -5.41
CA VAL A 133 0.40 5.01 -6.73
C VAL A 133 -0.48 6.26 -6.68
N VAL A 134 -0.10 7.27 -7.44
CA VAL A 134 -0.59 8.64 -7.25
C VAL A 134 -1.27 9.16 -8.49
N ASP A 135 -2.46 9.72 -8.29
CA ASP A 135 -3.10 10.61 -9.24
C ASP A 135 -2.50 12.01 -9.09
N ALA A 136 -1.46 12.31 -9.88
CA ALA A 136 -0.79 13.60 -9.86
C ALA A 136 -1.73 14.78 -10.21
N GLN A 137 -2.90 14.51 -10.78
CA GLN A 137 -3.87 15.50 -11.24
C GLN A 137 -4.97 15.77 -10.19
N HIS A 138 -5.01 14.98 -9.11
CA HIS A 138 -6.08 14.99 -8.12
C HIS A 138 -6.28 16.37 -7.43
N PRO A 139 -7.51 16.90 -7.29
CA PRO A 139 -7.77 18.18 -6.62
C PRO A 139 -7.32 18.29 -5.16
N ASN A 140 -7.35 17.19 -4.40
CA ASN A 140 -6.92 17.19 -2.98
C ASN A 140 -5.40 17.22 -2.77
N ARG A 141 -4.58 17.21 -3.82
CA ARG A 141 -3.13 17.18 -3.64
C ARG A 141 -2.63 18.47 -2.98
N TYR A 142 -1.67 18.35 -2.06
CA TYR A 142 -1.09 19.47 -1.31
C TYR A 142 0.12 20.12 -2.00
N GLU A 143 0.21 20.01 -3.32
CA GLU A 143 1.37 20.45 -4.11
C GLU A 143 1.66 21.94 -3.95
N PHE A 144 0.61 22.73 -3.70
CA PHE A 144 0.70 24.16 -3.44
C PHE A 144 1.57 24.50 -2.22
N LEU A 145 1.80 23.56 -1.29
CA LEU A 145 2.73 23.73 -0.17
C LEU A 145 4.20 23.82 -0.63
N ARG A 146 4.48 23.51 -1.91
CA ARG A 146 5.78 23.76 -2.53
C ARG A 146 6.20 25.23 -2.46
N ALA A 147 5.24 26.15 -2.35
CA ALA A 147 5.52 27.57 -2.12
C ALA A 147 6.43 27.81 -0.89
N GLU A 148 6.33 26.95 0.12
CA GLU A 148 7.18 26.99 1.32
C GLU A 148 8.25 25.90 1.33
N THR A 149 7.90 24.66 0.97
CA THR A 149 8.84 23.53 1.09
C THR A 149 8.91 22.68 -0.17
N ALA A 150 10.10 22.62 -0.76
CA ALA A 150 10.33 21.91 -2.01
C ALA A 150 9.91 20.43 -1.99
N SER A 151 9.92 19.78 -0.82
CA SER A 151 9.53 18.36 -0.68
C SER A 151 8.02 18.11 -0.71
N ALA A 152 7.17 19.15 -0.71
CA ALA A 152 5.71 18.99 -0.76
C ALA A 152 5.17 18.58 -2.14
N TRP A 153 6.01 18.60 -3.17
CA TRP A 153 5.69 18.09 -4.49
C TRP A 153 6.96 17.55 -5.12
N ARG A 154 6.87 16.42 -5.84
CA ARG A 154 8.03 15.80 -6.47
C ARG A 154 7.86 15.73 -7.99
N PRO A 155 8.89 16.12 -8.79
CA PRO A 155 8.81 16.12 -10.26
C PRO A 155 8.47 14.79 -10.92
N HIS A 156 8.69 13.67 -10.24
CA HIS A 156 8.52 12.31 -10.76
C HIS A 156 7.17 11.67 -10.43
N GLU A 157 6.30 12.30 -9.64
CA GLU A 157 5.05 11.69 -9.16
C GLU A 157 4.11 11.22 -10.28
N ALA A 158 4.11 11.91 -11.43
CA ALA A 158 3.34 11.49 -12.61
C ALA A 158 3.77 10.13 -13.20
N LEU A 159 4.93 9.59 -12.81
CA LEU A 159 5.46 8.32 -13.30
C LEU A 159 5.37 7.17 -12.28
N SER A 160 4.61 7.35 -11.19
CA SER A 160 4.49 6.34 -10.12
C SER A 160 4.06 4.97 -10.63
N VAL A 161 3.10 4.90 -11.57
CA VAL A 161 2.61 3.63 -12.14
C VAL A 161 3.70 2.91 -12.92
N GLN A 162 4.42 3.60 -13.80
CA GLN A 162 5.55 3.04 -14.56
C GLN A 162 6.65 2.55 -13.61
N GLY A 163 6.92 3.31 -12.55
CA GLY A 163 7.84 2.94 -11.48
C GLY A 163 7.44 1.65 -10.75
N VAL A 164 6.18 1.51 -10.35
CA VAL A 164 5.66 0.32 -9.66
C VAL A 164 5.67 -0.90 -10.59
N VAL A 165 5.24 -0.74 -11.85
CA VAL A 165 5.27 -1.84 -12.83
C VAL A 165 6.70 -2.35 -13.04
N SER A 166 7.67 -1.44 -13.14
CA SER A 166 9.07 -1.86 -13.27
C SER A 166 9.62 -2.53 -11.99
N LEU A 167 9.06 -2.23 -10.82
CA LEU A 167 9.38 -2.95 -9.58
C LEU A 167 8.79 -4.37 -9.57
N VAL A 168 7.57 -4.54 -10.06
CA VAL A 168 6.94 -5.86 -10.28
C VAL A 168 7.77 -6.70 -11.26
N GLU A 169 8.18 -6.12 -12.38
CA GLU A 169 9.09 -6.77 -13.35
C GLU A 169 10.41 -7.21 -12.70
N ARG A 170 10.97 -6.39 -11.78
CA ARG A 170 12.18 -6.78 -11.05
C ARG A 170 11.95 -8.04 -10.26
N VAL A 171 10.88 -8.11 -9.46
CA VAL A 171 10.58 -9.27 -8.62
C VAL A 171 10.38 -10.51 -9.48
N ASN A 172 9.61 -10.41 -10.57
CA ASN A 172 9.38 -11.52 -11.48
C ASN A 172 10.66 -12.05 -12.14
N ALA A 173 11.68 -11.18 -12.31
CA ALA A 173 12.97 -11.53 -12.91
C ALA A 173 13.99 -12.12 -11.90
N LEU A 174 13.69 -12.11 -10.60
CA LEU A 174 14.54 -12.75 -9.58
C LEU A 174 14.45 -14.28 -9.72
N ARG A 175 15.60 -14.96 -9.59
CA ARG A 175 15.68 -16.44 -9.68
C ARG A 175 15.23 -17.15 -8.40
N GLY A 176 14.90 -16.39 -7.36
CA GLY A 176 14.72 -16.85 -5.99
C GLY A 176 15.34 -15.87 -5.01
N ALA A 177 15.57 -16.32 -3.78
CA ALA A 177 16.08 -15.53 -2.69
C ALA A 177 17.62 -15.37 -2.80
N PRO A 178 18.21 -14.15 -2.78
CA PRO A 178 19.62 -13.95 -3.09
C PRO A 178 20.63 -14.61 -2.13
N ALA A 179 20.29 -14.73 -0.84
CA ALA A 179 21.17 -15.32 0.18
C ALA A 179 21.14 -16.85 0.20
N THR A 180 19.96 -17.43 -0.04
CA THR A 180 19.72 -18.86 0.20
C THR A 180 19.35 -19.64 -1.06
N GLY A 181 19.00 -18.95 -2.14
CA GLY A 181 18.50 -19.57 -3.37
C GLY A 181 17.04 -19.99 -3.33
N ALA A 182 16.38 -19.97 -2.17
CA ALA A 182 15.03 -20.50 -2.02
C ALA A 182 14.02 -19.77 -2.93
N PRO A 183 12.95 -20.44 -3.39
CA PRO A 183 11.88 -19.75 -4.11
C PRO A 183 11.28 -18.61 -3.28
N LEU A 184 10.99 -17.47 -3.93
CA LEU A 184 10.22 -16.40 -3.30
C LEU A 184 8.77 -16.87 -3.16
N SER A 185 8.23 -16.81 -1.95
CA SER A 185 6.92 -17.38 -1.63
C SER A 185 5.78 -16.39 -1.84
N PHE A 186 6.04 -15.10 -1.60
CA PHE A 186 5.06 -14.01 -1.81
C PHE A 186 5.73 -12.63 -1.84
N VAL A 187 4.94 -11.61 -2.20
CA VAL A 187 5.23 -10.19 -1.94
C VAL A 187 4.27 -9.66 -0.88
N MET A 188 4.78 -8.85 0.04
CA MET A 188 3.98 -8.16 1.06
C MET A 188 4.05 -6.65 0.84
N THR A 189 2.91 -5.98 0.74
CA THR A 189 2.86 -4.54 0.87
C THR A 189 2.65 -4.13 2.33
N THR A 190 3.29 -3.06 2.75
CA THR A 190 3.24 -2.55 4.14
C THR A 190 2.60 -1.16 4.20
N GLY A 191 1.51 -0.96 3.45
CA GLY A 191 0.73 0.28 3.45
C GLY A 191 1.21 1.36 2.50
N ASP A 192 0.39 2.40 2.42
CA ASP A 192 0.50 3.54 1.49
C ASP A 192 0.70 3.07 0.05
N ASN A 193 -0.26 2.21 -0.35
CA ASN A 193 -0.33 1.66 -1.69
C ASN A 193 -0.88 2.72 -2.66
N THR A 194 -1.89 3.48 -2.22
CA THR A 194 -2.43 4.69 -2.88
C THR A 194 -1.92 5.97 -2.20
N ASP A 195 -2.13 7.14 -2.80
CA ASP A 195 -1.65 8.41 -2.25
C ASP A 195 -2.77 9.32 -1.73
N ASN A 196 -3.87 9.48 -2.47
CA ASN A 196 -4.93 10.44 -2.15
C ASN A 196 -6.20 9.79 -1.59
N ASN A 197 -6.16 8.48 -1.29
CA ASN A 197 -7.34 7.67 -1.01
C ASN A 197 -8.38 7.79 -2.13
N SER A 198 -8.00 7.57 -3.39
CA SER A 198 -8.91 7.66 -4.54
C SER A 198 -9.17 6.31 -5.21
N ARG A 199 -10.37 6.12 -5.79
CA ARG A 199 -10.75 4.86 -6.45
C ARG A 199 -9.90 4.55 -7.68
N CYS A 200 -9.49 5.56 -8.45
CA CYS A 200 -8.59 5.36 -9.59
C CYS A 200 -7.22 4.83 -9.13
N GLU A 201 -6.61 5.43 -8.10
CA GLU A 201 -5.33 4.95 -7.56
C GLU A 201 -5.44 3.50 -7.05
N LEU A 202 -6.55 3.14 -6.39
CA LEU A 202 -6.78 1.78 -5.92
C LEU A 202 -6.86 0.78 -7.08
N ASP A 203 -7.59 1.11 -8.14
CA ASP A 203 -7.65 0.27 -9.35
C ASP A 203 -6.26 0.14 -10.01
N TRP A 204 -5.50 1.23 -10.11
CA TRP A 204 -4.15 1.22 -10.66
C TRP A 204 -3.21 0.35 -9.84
N PHE A 205 -3.25 0.45 -8.50
CA PHE A 205 -2.48 -0.40 -7.60
C PHE A 205 -2.83 -1.88 -7.78
N LEU A 206 -4.12 -2.24 -7.77
CA LEU A 206 -4.56 -3.63 -7.92
C LEU A 206 -4.17 -4.21 -9.27
N LYS A 207 -4.31 -3.44 -10.36
CA LYS A 207 -3.83 -3.84 -11.70
C LYS A 207 -2.31 -3.93 -11.80
N ALA A 208 -1.58 -3.05 -11.10
CA ALA A 208 -0.12 -3.12 -11.09
C ALA A 208 0.34 -4.42 -10.43
N MET A 209 -0.28 -4.79 -9.29
CA MET A 209 0.09 -5.99 -8.54
C MET A 209 -0.40 -7.29 -9.18
N SER A 210 -1.61 -7.30 -9.76
CA SER A 210 -2.25 -8.52 -10.28
C SER A 210 -2.17 -8.68 -11.79
N GLY A 211 -1.73 -7.65 -12.49
CA GLY A 211 -1.61 -7.61 -13.95
C GLY A 211 -2.79 -6.91 -14.62
N GLY A 212 -2.52 -6.27 -15.75
CA GLY A 212 -3.55 -5.53 -16.49
C GLY A 212 -3.01 -4.32 -17.23
N VAL A 213 -3.92 -3.58 -17.86
CA VAL A 213 -3.64 -2.30 -18.50
C VAL A 213 -4.14 -1.18 -17.59
N ILE A 214 -3.24 -0.24 -17.29
CA ILE A 214 -3.48 0.90 -16.43
C ILE A 214 -3.38 2.15 -17.30
N VAL A 215 -4.33 3.06 -17.17
CA VAL A 215 -4.22 4.40 -17.75
C VAL A 215 -4.12 5.36 -16.56
N PRO A 216 -2.91 5.85 -16.22
CA PRO A 216 -2.67 6.75 -15.09
C PRO A 216 -3.13 8.18 -15.40
N ASN A 217 -4.40 8.32 -15.78
CA ASN A 217 -5.03 9.57 -16.13
C ASN A 217 -6.34 9.74 -15.35
N SER A 218 -6.61 10.96 -14.89
CA SER A 218 -7.89 11.36 -14.30
C SER A 218 -8.27 12.73 -14.82
N GLY A 219 -9.56 13.06 -14.84
CA GLY A 219 -10.04 14.32 -15.43
C GLY A 219 -10.18 14.24 -16.93
N ASP A 220 -9.50 15.12 -17.68
CA ASP A 220 -9.61 15.14 -19.13
C ASP A 220 -8.95 13.88 -19.74
N PRO A 221 -9.68 13.05 -20.50
CA PRO A 221 -9.12 11.83 -21.07
C PRO A 221 -8.05 12.06 -22.14
N ARG A 222 -7.86 13.31 -22.60
CA ARG A 222 -6.97 13.66 -23.73
C ARG A 222 -5.77 14.51 -23.33
N ARG A 223 -5.69 15.02 -22.10
CA ARG A 223 -4.59 15.89 -21.66
C ARG A 223 -4.33 15.75 -20.16
N TYR A 224 -3.10 16.09 -19.77
CA TYR A 224 -2.72 16.18 -18.37
C TYR A 224 -3.17 17.52 -17.75
N GLU A 225 -3.74 17.49 -16.54
CA GLU A 225 -4.30 18.63 -15.81
C GLU A 225 -3.66 18.87 -14.42
N GLY A 226 -2.50 18.27 -14.16
CA GLY A 226 -1.71 18.50 -12.94
C GLY A 226 -0.83 19.75 -12.98
N VAL A 227 -0.10 20.01 -11.90
CA VAL A 227 0.70 21.25 -11.75
C VAL A 227 1.83 21.40 -12.78
N GLN A 228 2.30 20.29 -13.36
CA GLN A 228 3.34 20.26 -14.41
C GLN A 228 2.89 20.87 -15.74
N ASP A 229 1.59 21.15 -15.95
CA ASP A 229 1.09 21.89 -17.11
C ASP A 229 0.42 23.23 -16.76
N SER A 230 0.58 23.68 -15.51
CA SER A 230 -0.11 24.88 -14.98
C SER A 230 0.41 26.24 -15.52
N GLY A 231 1.59 26.28 -16.14
CA GLY A 231 2.31 27.50 -16.48
C GLY A 231 2.92 28.25 -15.28
N LEU A 232 2.88 27.69 -14.06
CA LEU A 232 3.44 28.32 -12.87
C LEU A 232 4.94 28.04 -12.71
N PRO A 233 5.81 29.06 -12.61
CA PRO A 233 7.25 28.86 -12.44
C PRO A 233 7.66 28.10 -11.17
N LEU A 234 6.73 27.80 -10.26
CA LEU A 234 6.93 27.03 -9.04
C LEU A 234 7.22 25.54 -9.30
N TYR A 235 6.71 24.98 -10.41
CA TYR A 235 6.77 23.55 -10.73
C TYR A 235 7.63 23.30 -11.96
N TRP A 236 8.17 22.09 -12.11
CA TRP A 236 8.84 21.68 -13.34
C TRP A 236 7.82 21.47 -14.47
N HIS A 237 7.98 22.19 -15.58
CA HIS A 237 7.18 22.02 -16.80
C HIS A 237 7.98 21.23 -17.85
N PRO A 238 7.90 19.88 -17.86
CA PRO A 238 8.75 19.06 -18.74
C PRO A 238 8.54 19.37 -20.23
N ASP A 239 7.31 19.63 -20.66
CA ASP A 239 6.97 19.84 -22.07
C ASP A 239 7.21 21.27 -22.59
N ARG A 240 7.38 22.26 -21.69
CA ARG A 240 7.46 23.68 -22.06
C ARG A 240 8.86 24.24 -21.84
N GLU A 241 9.27 25.19 -22.67
CA GLU A 241 10.51 25.96 -22.47
C GLU A 241 10.41 27.04 -21.36
N LEU A 242 9.38 26.96 -20.50
CA LEU A 242 9.21 27.87 -19.38
C LEU A 242 10.44 27.82 -18.45
N ARG A 243 10.98 28.98 -18.10
CA ARG A 243 12.09 29.12 -17.12
C ARG A 243 11.58 28.98 -15.69
N ASP A 244 11.19 27.76 -15.33
CA ASP A 244 10.69 27.40 -14.00
C ASP A 244 11.81 27.19 -12.95
N ALA A 245 11.42 26.96 -11.70
CA ALA A 245 12.31 26.78 -10.56
C ALA A 245 13.24 25.56 -10.71
N ASP A 246 12.75 24.49 -11.33
CA ASP A 246 13.48 23.21 -11.40
C ASP A 246 14.43 23.20 -12.59
N LYS A 247 14.05 23.81 -13.72
CA LYS A 247 14.98 24.05 -14.84
C LYS A 247 16.14 24.96 -14.44
N LYS A 248 15.93 25.91 -13.51
CA LYS A 248 17.04 26.68 -12.91
C LYS A 248 17.98 25.79 -12.10
N ALA A 249 17.50 24.67 -11.56
CA ALA A 249 18.30 23.64 -10.90
C ALA A 249 18.87 22.57 -11.86
N GLY A 250 18.63 22.72 -13.18
CA GLY A 250 19.16 21.86 -14.23
C GLY A 250 18.22 20.75 -14.70
N PHE A 251 16.95 20.73 -14.29
CA PHE A 251 15.98 19.77 -14.81
C PHE A 251 15.81 19.92 -16.34
N PRO A 252 15.62 18.80 -17.06
CA PRO A 252 15.57 18.82 -18.52
C PRO A 252 14.24 19.36 -19.05
N HIS A 253 14.27 19.80 -20.32
CA HIS A 253 13.08 19.90 -21.16
C HIS A 253 12.91 18.57 -21.89
N VAL A 254 11.73 17.97 -21.77
CA VAL A 254 11.39 16.64 -22.30
C VAL A 254 10.02 16.75 -22.99
N PRO A 255 9.98 17.15 -24.27
CA PRO A 255 8.74 17.24 -25.04
C PRO A 255 8.02 15.88 -25.14
N GLY A 256 6.71 15.87 -24.99
CA GLY A 256 5.86 14.67 -25.00
C GLY A 256 5.79 13.93 -23.65
N PHE A 257 6.47 14.44 -22.61
CA PHE A 257 6.57 13.74 -21.32
C PHE A 257 5.21 13.53 -20.68
N LEU A 258 4.38 14.58 -20.57
CA LEU A 258 3.10 14.48 -19.87
C LEU A 258 2.09 13.61 -20.61
N ASP A 259 2.05 13.69 -21.94
CA ASP A 259 1.23 12.80 -22.77
C ASP A 259 1.65 11.32 -22.61
N ALA A 260 2.95 11.06 -22.55
CA ALA A 260 3.48 9.72 -22.31
C ALA A 260 3.23 9.24 -20.86
N ALA A 261 3.30 10.14 -19.88
CA ALA A 261 3.06 9.85 -18.47
C ALA A 261 1.64 9.36 -18.21
N ILE A 262 0.63 9.92 -18.90
CA ILE A 262 -0.78 9.51 -18.82
C ILE A 262 -1.17 8.39 -19.79
N GLY A 263 -0.22 7.93 -20.61
CA GLY A 263 -0.42 6.85 -21.58
C GLY A 263 -0.63 5.48 -20.94
N ALA A 264 -1.18 4.54 -21.70
CA ALA A 264 -1.44 3.19 -21.21
C ALA A 264 -0.15 2.45 -20.80
N VAL A 265 -0.12 1.94 -19.57
CA VAL A 265 0.94 1.14 -18.98
C VAL A 265 0.45 -0.30 -18.84
N ARG A 266 1.27 -1.28 -19.21
CA ARG A 266 0.94 -2.71 -19.07
C ARG A 266 1.75 -3.31 -17.93
N SER A 267 1.07 -3.71 -16.86
CA SER A 267 1.68 -4.53 -15.82
C SER A 267 1.60 -6.01 -16.15
N PRO A 268 2.70 -6.77 -16.00
CA PRO A 268 2.63 -8.23 -16.05
C PRO A 268 1.94 -8.83 -14.82
N GLY A 269 1.74 -8.03 -13.75
CA GLY A 269 1.38 -8.54 -12.43
C GLY A 269 2.52 -9.31 -11.79
N LEU A 270 2.46 -9.54 -10.49
CA LEU A 270 3.37 -10.45 -9.80
C LEU A 270 3.10 -11.88 -10.25
N ASN A 271 4.15 -12.69 -10.35
CA ASN A 271 4.05 -14.12 -10.65
C ASN A 271 4.05 -15.01 -9.39
N VAL A 272 4.05 -14.39 -8.21
CA VAL A 272 3.93 -15.03 -6.90
C VAL A 272 2.73 -14.44 -6.16
N PRO A 273 2.18 -15.15 -5.16
CA PRO A 273 1.14 -14.61 -4.31
C PRO A 273 1.54 -13.27 -3.69
N TRP A 274 0.56 -12.43 -3.38
CA TRP A 274 0.82 -11.18 -2.67
C TRP A 274 -0.22 -10.87 -1.61
N TYR A 275 0.22 -10.11 -0.60
CA TYR A 275 -0.53 -9.74 0.58
C TYR A 275 -0.47 -8.23 0.80
N SER A 276 -1.54 -7.65 1.36
CA SER A 276 -1.69 -6.21 1.50
C SER A 276 -1.87 -5.76 2.95
N THR A 277 -1.07 -4.80 3.39
CA THR A 277 -1.34 -4.01 4.60
C THR A 277 -1.83 -2.63 4.18
N VAL A 278 -2.77 -2.08 4.95
CA VAL A 278 -3.28 -0.72 4.77
C VAL A 278 -2.35 0.30 5.46
N GLY A 279 -2.13 1.46 4.81
CA GLY A 279 -1.45 2.62 5.39
C GLY A 279 -2.39 3.80 5.66
N ASN A 280 -1.84 4.95 6.06
CA ASN A 280 -2.66 6.13 6.31
C ASN A 280 -3.15 6.78 5.00
N HIS A 281 -2.38 6.74 3.91
CA HIS A 281 -2.81 7.25 2.59
C HIS A 281 -3.84 6.36 1.90
N ASP A 282 -3.92 5.08 2.29
CA ASP A 282 -4.95 4.16 1.80
C ASP A 282 -6.34 4.46 2.38
N PHE A 283 -6.49 5.40 3.31
CA PHE A 283 -7.77 5.62 3.99
C PHE A 283 -8.04 7.07 4.38
N LEU A 284 -7.03 7.80 4.87
CA LEU A 284 -7.18 9.21 5.22
C LEU A 284 -7.04 10.07 3.97
N GLN A 285 -7.82 11.14 3.88
CA GLN A 285 -7.74 12.08 2.77
C GLN A 285 -6.37 12.76 2.78
N GLY A 286 -5.61 12.57 1.69
CA GLY A 286 -4.19 12.95 1.58
C GLY A 286 -3.33 12.43 2.75
N GLY A 287 -3.67 11.26 3.29
CA GLY A 287 -2.95 10.61 4.38
C GLY A 287 -3.11 11.25 5.76
N CYS A 288 -3.90 12.32 5.91
CA CYS A 288 -3.95 13.10 7.16
C CYS A 288 -5.35 13.31 7.72
N PHE A 289 -6.41 13.39 6.90
CA PHE A 289 -7.73 13.78 7.38
C PHE A 289 -8.71 12.60 7.41
N ALA A 290 -9.52 12.52 8.47
CA ALA A 290 -10.56 11.49 8.59
C ALA A 290 -11.58 11.50 7.43
N GLY A 291 -11.66 12.60 6.68
CA GLY A 291 -12.53 12.76 5.53
C GLY A 291 -14.01 12.97 5.88
N ASP A 292 -14.75 13.57 4.96
CA ASP A 292 -16.21 13.65 4.97
C ASP A 292 -16.71 13.90 3.53
N SER A 293 -18.01 14.09 3.35
CA SER A 293 -18.61 14.27 2.03
C SER A 293 -18.05 15.47 1.26
N TRP A 294 -17.56 16.50 1.96
CA TRP A 294 -16.95 17.65 1.30
C TRP A 294 -15.65 17.26 0.58
N PHE A 295 -14.84 16.38 1.16
CA PHE A 295 -13.65 15.87 0.48
C PHE A 295 -14.01 15.10 -0.79
N ALA A 296 -15.07 14.29 -0.75
CA ALA A 296 -15.54 13.58 -1.94
C ALA A 296 -16.00 14.53 -3.06
N GLU A 297 -16.76 15.57 -2.70
CA GLU A 297 -17.20 16.61 -3.64
C GLU A 297 -16.01 17.38 -4.23
N PHE A 298 -15.05 17.77 -3.40
CA PHE A 298 -13.87 18.50 -3.86
C PHE A 298 -12.96 17.63 -4.74
N SER A 299 -12.73 16.37 -4.39
CA SER A 299 -11.91 15.40 -5.15
C SER A 299 -12.44 15.16 -6.57
N THR A 300 -13.76 15.09 -6.72
CA THR A 300 -14.42 14.79 -7.99
C THR A 300 -14.77 16.04 -8.80
N GLY A 301 -14.61 17.23 -8.19
CA GLY A 301 -15.05 18.51 -8.73
C GLY A 301 -14.15 19.11 -9.80
N ALA A 302 -14.54 20.32 -10.24
CA ALA A 302 -13.95 21.02 -11.38
C ALA A 302 -12.82 22.01 -11.00
N ARG A 303 -12.29 21.96 -9.78
CA ARG A 303 -11.45 23.02 -9.22
C ARG A 303 -10.27 22.47 -8.43
N LYS A 304 -9.08 23.03 -8.67
CA LYS A 304 -7.85 22.67 -7.97
C LYS A 304 -7.06 23.91 -7.54
N LEU A 305 -6.51 23.88 -6.33
CA LEU A 305 -5.57 24.89 -5.85
C LEU A 305 -4.15 24.47 -6.24
N MET A 306 -3.38 25.38 -6.83
CA MET A 306 -2.02 25.08 -7.33
C MET A 306 -0.94 25.98 -6.74
N GLU A 307 -1.28 27.06 -6.06
CA GLU A 307 -0.31 27.95 -5.41
C GLU A 307 -0.99 28.72 -4.29
N ILE A 308 -0.22 29.06 -3.26
CA ILE A 308 -0.61 29.94 -2.15
C ILE A 308 0.60 30.74 -1.69
N ASP A 309 0.38 31.71 -0.81
CA ASP A 309 1.46 32.44 -0.16
C ASP A 309 2.31 31.50 0.75
N PRO A 310 3.66 31.61 0.73
CA PRO A 310 4.53 30.76 1.55
C PRO A 310 4.22 30.80 3.06
N ALA A 311 3.88 31.97 3.62
CA ALA A 311 3.56 32.07 5.04
C ALA A 311 2.25 31.36 5.40
N GLU A 312 1.30 31.28 4.47
CA GLU A 312 0.08 30.50 4.64
C GLU A 312 0.35 29.00 4.50
N ALA A 313 1.20 28.60 3.56
CA ALA A 313 1.67 27.22 3.42
C ALA A 313 2.37 26.73 4.69
N ASP A 314 3.27 27.53 5.27
CA ASP A 314 3.95 27.22 6.52
C ASP A 314 2.96 27.05 7.69
N ARG A 315 2.01 27.98 7.84
CA ARG A 315 0.95 27.87 8.87
C ARG A 315 0.14 26.59 8.72
N PHE A 316 -0.33 26.31 7.50
CA PHE A 316 -1.07 25.08 7.20
C PHE A 316 -0.27 23.83 7.56
N TRP A 317 0.99 23.76 7.12
CA TRP A 317 1.83 22.60 7.36
C TRP A 317 2.13 22.40 8.85
N LYS A 318 2.32 23.48 9.62
CA LYS A 318 2.47 23.40 11.08
C LYS A 318 1.22 22.83 11.75
N THR A 319 0.03 23.25 11.34
CA THR A 319 -1.25 22.72 11.85
C THR A 319 -1.42 21.23 11.56
N VAL A 320 -1.11 20.78 10.33
CA VAL A 320 -1.16 19.36 9.97
C VAL A 320 -0.16 18.54 10.79
N ARG A 321 1.08 19.04 10.93
CA ARG A 321 2.14 18.38 11.71
C ARG A 321 1.82 18.25 13.19
N ALA A 322 1.18 19.27 13.79
CA ALA A 322 0.74 19.23 15.17
C ALA A 322 -0.46 18.31 15.39
N GLY A 323 -1.13 17.86 14.31
CA GLY A 323 -2.34 17.07 14.43
C GLY A 323 -3.57 17.89 14.83
N ASP A 324 -3.52 19.21 14.68
CA ASP A 324 -4.54 20.15 15.15
C ASP A 324 -5.74 20.27 14.18
N ASP A 325 -5.60 19.77 12.95
CA ASP A 325 -6.68 19.74 11.95
C ASP A 325 -7.08 18.33 11.48
N PRO A 326 -7.43 17.40 12.39
CA PRO A 326 -7.71 16.00 12.08
C PRO A 326 -8.88 15.79 11.09
N LYS A 327 -9.79 16.77 11.00
CA LYS A 327 -11.01 16.73 10.17
C LYS A 327 -10.90 17.61 8.91
N GLY A 328 -9.76 18.26 8.70
CA GLY A 328 -9.54 19.16 7.56
C GLY A 328 -10.40 20.42 7.60
N ALA A 329 -10.82 20.90 8.77
CA ALA A 329 -11.61 22.13 8.91
C ALA A 329 -10.80 23.37 8.47
N TYR A 330 -9.52 23.44 8.85
CA TYR A 330 -8.63 24.50 8.39
C TYR A 330 -8.32 24.35 6.90
N PHE A 331 -8.11 23.13 6.40
CA PHE A 331 -7.99 22.88 4.96
C PHE A 331 -9.22 23.35 4.17
N LYS A 332 -10.43 23.03 4.64
CA LYS A 332 -11.70 23.47 4.02
C LYS A 332 -11.81 24.98 3.97
N GLU A 333 -11.44 25.65 5.06
CA GLU A 333 -11.46 27.12 5.12
C GLU A 333 -10.43 27.73 4.18
N LEU A 334 -9.22 27.17 4.10
CA LEU A 334 -8.18 27.56 3.15
C LEU A 334 -8.70 27.48 1.70
N ILE A 335 -9.35 26.38 1.31
CA ILE A 335 -9.92 26.24 -0.03
C ILE A 335 -11.05 27.27 -0.28
N ARG A 336 -11.91 27.55 0.72
CA ARG A 336 -12.99 28.54 0.59
C ARG A 336 -12.47 29.97 0.47
N SER A 337 -11.44 30.33 1.23
CA SER A 337 -10.80 31.64 1.17
C SER A 337 -10.13 31.86 -0.20
N HIS A 338 -9.58 30.79 -0.79
CA HIS A 338 -8.93 30.80 -2.10
C HIS A 338 -9.84 30.48 -3.29
N ARG A 339 -11.17 30.51 -3.13
CA ARG A 339 -12.13 30.13 -4.20
C ARG A 339 -11.89 30.81 -5.55
N ARG A 340 -11.37 32.04 -5.55
CA ARG A 340 -11.05 32.82 -6.78
C ARG A 340 -9.72 32.42 -7.42
N ALA A 341 -8.79 31.85 -6.66
CA ALA A 341 -7.50 31.33 -7.13
C ALA A 341 -7.58 29.88 -7.62
N LEU A 342 -8.66 29.17 -7.31
CA LEU A 342 -8.89 27.81 -7.80
C LEU A 342 -8.98 27.76 -9.33
N ARG A 343 -8.12 26.95 -9.92
CA ARG A 343 -8.02 26.77 -11.37
C ARG A 343 -8.99 25.68 -11.85
N PRO A 344 -9.55 25.82 -13.06
CA PRO A 344 -10.41 24.79 -13.62
C PRO A 344 -9.62 23.52 -13.90
N VAL A 345 -10.22 22.38 -13.56
CA VAL A 345 -9.83 21.03 -13.98
C VAL A 345 -11.10 20.29 -14.39
N THR A 346 -10.97 19.21 -15.15
CA THR A 346 -12.11 18.41 -15.56
C THR A 346 -12.60 17.57 -14.38
N PRO A 347 -13.91 17.62 -14.04
CA PRO A 347 -14.51 16.73 -13.04
C PRO A 347 -14.32 15.26 -13.40
N ASP A 348 -14.08 14.43 -12.40
CA ASP A 348 -13.92 12.99 -12.59
C ASP A 348 -14.39 12.21 -11.36
N SER A 349 -15.40 11.37 -11.55
CA SER A 349 -15.94 10.51 -10.50
C SER A 349 -14.98 9.41 -10.04
N ALA A 350 -13.98 9.05 -10.85
CA ALA A 350 -12.97 8.05 -10.47
C ALA A 350 -12.04 8.55 -9.36
N ARG A 351 -11.97 9.87 -9.15
CA ARG A 351 -11.25 10.50 -8.02
C ARG A 351 -11.99 10.39 -6.69
N ALA A 352 -13.22 9.86 -6.68
CA ALA A 352 -13.97 9.72 -5.44
C ALA A 352 -13.19 8.86 -4.43
N PRO A 353 -13.25 9.21 -3.13
CA PRO A 353 -12.60 8.40 -2.14
C PRO A 353 -13.30 7.07 -1.92
N PHE A 354 -12.55 6.11 -1.38
CA PHE A 354 -13.08 4.81 -0.99
C PHE A 354 -13.01 4.62 0.53
N SER A 355 -14.02 3.95 1.07
CA SER A 355 -14.13 3.59 2.48
C SER A 355 -13.26 2.37 2.83
N PRO A 356 -12.99 2.12 4.14
CA PRO A 356 -12.32 0.91 4.60
C PRO A 356 -12.97 -0.38 4.09
N ARG A 357 -14.31 -0.38 3.99
CA ARG A 357 -15.08 -1.51 3.49
C ARG A 357 -14.85 -1.72 2.00
N GLU A 358 -14.88 -0.65 1.21
CA GLU A 358 -14.61 -0.72 -0.24
C GLU A 358 -13.18 -1.15 -0.54
N TYR A 359 -12.19 -0.76 0.27
CA TYR A 359 -10.81 -1.24 0.13
C TYR A 359 -10.73 -2.77 0.25
N VAL A 360 -11.33 -3.35 1.31
CA VAL A 360 -11.39 -4.80 1.50
C VAL A 360 -12.19 -5.48 0.38
N GLN A 361 -13.31 -4.87 -0.02
CA GLN A 361 -14.14 -5.40 -1.11
C GLN A 361 -13.37 -5.46 -2.44
N ALA A 362 -12.59 -4.43 -2.77
CA ALA A 362 -11.78 -4.39 -3.98
C ALA A 362 -10.72 -5.49 -4.00
N HIS A 363 -10.07 -5.77 -2.86
CA HIS A 363 -9.10 -6.87 -2.76
C HIS A 363 -9.75 -8.25 -2.91
N LEU A 364 -11.02 -8.39 -2.54
CA LEU A 364 -11.79 -9.63 -2.67
C LEU A 364 -12.35 -9.86 -4.09
N ASP A 365 -12.23 -8.88 -4.99
CA ASP A 365 -12.71 -9.03 -6.36
C ASP A 365 -11.88 -10.08 -7.11
N PRO A 366 -12.50 -11.15 -7.64
CA PRO A 366 -11.79 -12.20 -8.38
C PRO A 366 -10.94 -11.68 -9.55
N VAL A 367 -11.30 -10.54 -10.16
CA VAL A 367 -10.53 -9.96 -11.29
C VAL A 367 -9.09 -9.62 -10.90
N TYR A 368 -8.86 -9.31 -9.62
CA TYR A 368 -7.52 -8.96 -9.11
C TYR A 368 -6.83 -10.14 -8.42
N THR A 369 -7.37 -11.36 -8.46
CA THR A 369 -6.77 -12.49 -7.72
C THR A 369 -5.33 -12.78 -8.17
N GLY A 370 -5.04 -12.74 -9.48
CA GLY A 370 -3.72 -13.09 -10.00
C GLY A 370 -3.24 -14.45 -9.47
N PRO A 371 -1.97 -14.59 -9.02
CA PRO A 371 -1.47 -15.80 -8.35
C PRO A 371 -2.08 -16.07 -6.96
N GLY A 372 -2.90 -15.17 -6.44
CA GLY A 372 -3.61 -15.29 -5.17
C GLY A 372 -2.83 -14.79 -3.94
N PRO A 373 -3.31 -15.15 -2.74
CA PRO A 373 -4.64 -15.70 -2.50
C PRO A 373 -5.74 -14.69 -2.83
N VAL A 374 -6.98 -15.14 -3.07
CA VAL A 374 -8.14 -14.25 -3.16
C VAL A 374 -8.19 -13.37 -1.91
N GLY A 375 -8.38 -12.05 -2.09
CA GLY A 375 -8.41 -11.12 -0.97
C GLY A 375 -7.03 -10.63 -0.50
N HIS A 376 -5.94 -11.24 -0.96
CA HIS A 376 -4.56 -10.82 -0.65
C HIS A 376 -4.31 -10.63 0.85
N GLY A 377 -4.85 -11.57 1.64
CA GLY A 377 -4.81 -11.55 3.10
C GLY A 377 -6.14 -11.18 3.76
N TYR A 378 -6.96 -10.36 3.09
CA TYR A 378 -8.30 -10.07 3.54
C TYR A 378 -9.28 -11.19 3.19
N THR A 379 -10.30 -11.33 4.01
CA THR A 379 -11.34 -12.35 3.86
C THR A 379 -12.74 -11.74 3.89
N ARG A 380 -13.75 -12.54 3.56
CA ARG A 380 -15.15 -12.13 3.77
C ARG A 380 -15.44 -11.82 5.24
N ALA A 381 -14.83 -12.55 6.17
CA ALA A 381 -14.95 -12.28 7.60
C ALA A 381 -14.37 -10.91 7.99
N ASN A 382 -13.26 -10.48 7.37
CA ASN A 382 -12.73 -9.13 7.54
C ASN A 382 -13.73 -8.08 7.06
N LEU A 383 -14.34 -8.29 5.89
CA LEU A 383 -15.35 -7.40 5.33
C LEU A 383 -16.59 -7.29 6.24
N GLU A 384 -17.05 -8.39 6.81
CA GLU A 384 -18.20 -8.44 7.72
C GLU A 384 -17.90 -7.80 9.07
N ALA A 385 -16.71 -8.06 9.63
CA ALA A 385 -16.28 -7.51 10.92
C ALA A 385 -15.79 -6.05 10.83
N GLY A 386 -15.57 -5.53 9.62
CA GLY A 386 -14.99 -4.20 9.40
C GLY A 386 -13.53 -4.11 9.86
N THR A 387 -12.76 -5.19 9.72
CA THR A 387 -11.34 -5.25 10.13
C THR A 387 -10.41 -5.31 8.93
N ARG A 388 -9.19 -4.79 9.08
CA ARG A 388 -8.14 -4.79 8.03
C ARG A 388 -6.81 -5.37 8.54
N TYR A 389 -6.88 -6.21 9.56
CA TYR A 389 -5.75 -6.96 10.11
C TYR A 389 -6.05 -8.45 10.03
N TYR A 390 -5.02 -9.26 9.84
CA TYR A 390 -5.14 -10.70 9.60
C TYR A 390 -3.82 -11.41 9.88
N SER A 391 -3.88 -12.74 9.94
CA SER A 391 -2.71 -13.61 9.99
C SER A 391 -2.75 -14.61 8.85
N PHE A 392 -1.59 -15.05 8.37
CA PHE A 392 -1.48 -15.99 7.25
C PHE A 392 -0.23 -16.85 7.40
N ASP A 393 -0.23 -18.02 6.76
CA ASP A 393 0.91 -18.92 6.79
C ASP A 393 1.97 -18.47 5.78
N ILE A 394 3.13 -18.04 6.29
CA ILE A 394 4.32 -17.75 5.47
C ILE A 394 4.99 -19.07 5.06
N ALA A 395 5.09 -19.98 6.03
CA ALA A 395 5.58 -21.34 5.91
C ALA A 395 4.98 -22.17 7.06
N GLU A 396 5.19 -23.49 7.03
CA GLU A 396 4.76 -24.41 8.09
C GLU A 396 5.19 -23.89 9.48
N ASP A 397 6.46 -23.53 9.64
CA ASP A 397 7.04 -23.06 10.90
C ASP A 397 6.95 -21.52 11.11
N VAL A 398 6.35 -20.75 10.19
CA VAL A 398 6.38 -19.27 10.24
C VAL A 398 5.00 -18.67 9.95
N LEU A 399 4.47 -17.91 10.90
CA LEU A 399 3.24 -17.14 10.81
C LEU A 399 3.54 -15.68 10.41
N GLY A 400 2.81 -15.16 9.44
CA GLY A 400 2.73 -13.73 9.13
C GLY A 400 1.53 -13.10 9.83
N ILE A 401 1.71 -11.88 10.34
CA ILE A 401 0.65 -11.10 11.02
C ILE A 401 0.66 -9.69 10.46
N SER A 402 -0.39 -9.28 9.74
CA SER A 402 -0.56 -7.91 9.26
C SER A 402 -1.46 -7.11 10.20
N LEU A 403 -0.99 -5.91 10.57
CA LEU A 403 -1.66 -4.99 11.48
C LEU A 403 -2.17 -3.75 10.75
N ASP A 404 -3.38 -3.33 11.09
CA ASP A 404 -3.90 -2.02 10.72
C ASP A 404 -3.52 -1.02 11.81
N THR A 405 -2.52 -0.20 11.51
CA THR A 405 -1.99 0.82 12.44
C THR A 405 -2.55 2.21 12.18
N THR A 406 -3.46 2.35 11.21
CA THR A 406 -4.03 3.63 10.83
C THR A 406 -5.08 4.06 11.84
N ASN A 407 -5.05 5.34 12.25
CA ASN A 407 -6.04 5.89 13.17
C ASN A 407 -7.12 6.66 12.40
N SER A 408 -8.36 6.18 12.47
CA SER A 408 -9.53 6.82 11.84
C SER A 408 -9.89 8.18 12.41
N GLY A 409 -9.29 8.57 13.53
CA GLY A 409 -9.39 9.92 14.07
C GLY A 409 -8.66 11.00 13.25
N GLY A 410 -7.91 10.63 12.20
CA GLY A 410 -7.04 11.53 11.44
C GLY A 410 -5.63 11.63 12.03
N HIS A 411 -4.78 12.45 11.41
CA HIS A 411 -3.31 12.51 11.51
C HIS A 411 -2.60 11.38 10.78
N TYR A 412 -1.41 11.66 10.25
CA TYR A 412 -0.52 10.66 9.64
C TYR A 412 0.16 9.71 10.62
N GLU A 413 0.02 9.88 11.95
CA GLU A 413 0.64 8.96 12.92
C GLU A 413 -0.36 7.86 13.33
N GLY A 414 0.19 6.70 13.67
CA GLY A 414 -0.59 5.49 13.93
C GLY A 414 -0.82 5.16 15.40
N SER A 415 -1.63 4.13 15.63
CA SER A 415 -1.81 3.41 16.91
C SER A 415 -2.60 2.13 16.68
N LEU A 416 -2.71 1.26 17.69
CA LEU A 416 -3.60 0.09 17.67
C LEU A 416 -4.80 0.30 18.59
N GLY A 417 -5.99 -0.11 18.17
CA GLY A 417 -7.13 -0.25 19.07
C GLY A 417 -7.01 -1.49 19.96
N GLN A 418 -7.54 -1.41 21.19
CA GLN A 418 -7.58 -2.50 22.17
C GLN A 418 -8.05 -3.86 21.59
N ALA A 419 -9.09 -3.89 20.76
CA ALA A 419 -9.61 -5.12 20.19
C ALA A 419 -8.60 -5.82 19.27
N GLN A 420 -7.85 -5.04 18.48
CA GLN A 420 -6.77 -5.55 17.65
C GLN A 420 -5.56 -5.95 18.50
N TRP A 421 -5.26 -5.19 19.55
CA TRP A 421 -4.21 -5.52 20.52
C TRP A 421 -4.47 -6.89 21.18
N ASP A 422 -5.67 -7.11 21.70
CA ASP A 422 -6.04 -8.37 22.34
C ASP A 422 -6.03 -9.53 21.34
N TRP A 423 -6.44 -9.27 20.09
CA TRP A 423 -6.33 -10.27 19.02
C TRP A 423 -4.88 -10.62 18.71
N LEU A 424 -3.98 -9.64 18.67
CA LEU A 424 -2.56 -9.84 18.41
C LEU A 424 -1.92 -10.68 19.53
N GLU A 425 -2.15 -10.33 20.79
CA GLU A 425 -1.60 -11.08 21.94
C GLU A 425 -2.05 -12.54 21.90
N ARG A 426 -3.37 -12.79 21.74
CA ARG A 426 -3.88 -14.17 21.59
C ARG A 426 -3.31 -14.91 20.39
N THR A 427 -3.07 -14.21 19.28
CA THR A 427 -2.51 -14.82 18.06
C THR A 427 -1.05 -15.22 18.26
N LEU A 428 -0.26 -14.37 18.91
CA LEU A 428 1.14 -14.67 19.26
C LEU A 428 1.24 -15.80 20.28
N GLU A 429 0.35 -15.85 21.28
CA GLU A 429 0.29 -16.95 22.25
C GLU A 429 -0.03 -18.29 21.59
N ARG A 430 -1.02 -18.34 20.69
CA ARG A 430 -1.35 -19.56 19.92
C ARG A 430 -0.19 -19.99 19.04
N SER A 431 0.37 -19.07 18.25
CA SER A 431 1.54 -19.35 17.40
C SER A 431 2.71 -19.92 18.21
N ALA A 432 2.94 -19.41 19.42
CA ALA A 432 4.00 -19.89 20.28
C ALA A 432 3.73 -21.30 20.84
N LYS A 433 2.48 -21.61 21.20
CA LYS A 433 2.06 -22.97 21.61
C LYS A 433 2.24 -23.99 20.48
N ASP A 434 2.00 -23.56 19.24
CA ASP A 434 2.18 -24.38 18.04
C ASP A 434 3.67 -24.48 17.61
N GLY A 435 4.60 -23.87 18.35
CA GLY A 435 6.03 -23.89 18.07
C GLY A 435 6.47 -23.00 16.90
N ARG A 436 5.56 -22.21 16.32
CA ARG A 436 5.81 -21.40 15.12
C ARG A 436 6.49 -20.06 15.45
N TYR A 437 7.35 -19.60 14.55
CA TYR A 437 7.87 -18.24 14.56
C TYR A 437 6.84 -17.25 14.02
N ALA A 438 7.00 -15.97 14.35
CA ALA A 438 6.13 -14.90 13.85
C ALA A 438 6.93 -13.76 13.19
N ILE A 439 6.37 -13.23 12.10
CA ILE A 439 6.77 -11.97 11.47
C ILE A 439 5.56 -11.04 11.50
N VAL A 440 5.76 -9.86 12.10
CA VAL A 440 4.72 -8.84 12.20
C VAL A 440 4.93 -7.80 11.12
N PHE A 441 3.86 -7.40 10.46
CA PHE A 441 3.82 -6.38 9.43
C PHE A 441 2.89 -5.25 9.86
N SER A 442 3.30 -4.02 9.61
CA SER A 442 2.44 -2.84 9.75
C SER A 442 2.90 -1.75 8.80
N HIS A 443 2.07 -0.72 8.64
CA HIS A 443 2.52 0.48 7.98
C HIS A 443 3.42 1.34 8.87
N HIS A 444 2.91 1.79 10.02
CA HIS A 444 3.66 2.65 10.93
C HIS A 444 4.77 1.90 11.67
N THR A 445 5.82 2.64 12.04
CA THR A 445 6.97 2.16 12.81
C THR A 445 6.74 2.34 14.31
N SER A 446 7.63 1.79 15.15
CA SER A 446 7.56 2.06 16.60
C SER A 446 7.65 3.54 16.97
N ALA A 447 8.21 4.37 16.08
CA ALA A 447 8.49 5.78 16.32
C ALA A 447 7.44 6.71 15.70
N SER A 448 6.56 6.19 14.85
CA SER A 448 5.49 6.95 14.19
C SER A 448 4.09 6.49 14.62
N MET A 449 4.03 5.76 15.75
CA MET A 449 2.79 5.37 16.40
C MET A 449 2.63 6.14 17.71
N GLY A 450 2.40 7.46 17.62
CA GLY A 450 2.14 8.35 18.76
C GLY A 450 0.69 8.84 18.85
N ASN A 451 -0.16 8.50 17.88
CA ASN A 451 -1.51 9.06 17.77
C ASN A 451 -2.52 8.28 18.60
N THR A 452 -2.70 8.67 19.86
CA THR A 452 -3.66 8.07 20.80
C THR A 452 -5.05 8.71 20.77
N ARG A 453 -5.34 9.53 19.74
CA ARG A 453 -6.68 10.09 19.52
C ARG A 453 -7.74 8.97 19.47
N PRO A 454 -8.90 9.13 20.14
CA PRO A 454 -9.97 8.14 20.08
C PRO A 454 -10.43 7.89 18.63
N ASP A 455 -10.67 6.61 18.31
CA ASP A 455 -11.29 6.24 17.05
C ASP A 455 -12.74 6.76 17.03
N PRO A 456 -13.16 7.57 16.04
CA PRO A 456 -14.53 8.08 15.97
C PRO A 456 -15.62 6.98 15.95
N ALA A 457 -15.32 5.81 15.36
CA ALA A 457 -16.24 4.68 15.33
C ALA A 457 -16.25 3.89 16.65
N ARG A 458 -15.21 4.05 17.49
CA ARG A 458 -15.01 3.33 18.76
C ARG A 458 -14.40 4.23 19.83
N PRO A 459 -15.09 5.30 20.26
CA PRO A 459 -14.50 6.36 21.08
C PRO A 459 -14.09 5.92 22.49
N GLY A 460 -14.64 4.81 23.00
CA GLY A 460 -14.28 4.23 24.30
C GLY A 460 -13.16 3.19 24.22
N GLU A 461 -12.67 2.84 23.03
CA GLU A 461 -11.59 1.85 22.87
C GLU A 461 -10.23 2.50 23.13
N ALA A 462 -9.43 1.89 24.00
CA ALA A 462 -8.07 2.36 24.26
C ALA A 462 -7.19 2.29 23.00
N ARG A 463 -6.19 3.19 22.92
CA ARG A 463 -5.23 3.28 21.81
C ARG A 463 -3.82 3.00 22.33
N HIS A 464 -3.13 2.07 21.69
CA HIS A 464 -1.77 1.67 22.05
C HIS A 464 -0.74 2.24 21.09
N ALA A 465 0.30 2.84 21.66
CA ALA A 465 1.41 3.47 20.95
C ALA A 465 2.51 2.45 20.56
N GLY A 466 3.44 2.88 19.72
CA GLY A 466 4.49 2.02 19.17
C GLY A 466 5.43 1.43 20.22
N GLN A 467 5.70 2.13 21.33
CA GLN A 467 6.53 1.60 22.41
C GLN A 467 5.83 0.50 23.22
N GLU A 468 4.51 0.59 23.38
CA GLU A 468 3.73 -0.49 23.98
C GLU A 468 3.81 -1.74 23.11
N LEU A 469 3.64 -1.59 21.78
CA LEU A 469 3.77 -2.70 20.85
C LEU A 469 5.17 -3.34 20.88
N VAL A 470 6.24 -2.54 20.96
CA VAL A 470 7.60 -3.08 21.19
C VAL A 470 7.64 -3.91 22.48
N GLY A 471 7.00 -3.43 23.55
CA GLY A 471 6.89 -4.13 24.83
C GLY A 471 6.15 -5.47 24.71
N LEU A 472 5.02 -5.51 23.99
CA LEU A 472 4.27 -6.73 23.70
C LEU A 472 5.13 -7.73 22.92
N LEU A 473 5.68 -7.32 21.77
CA LEU A 473 6.48 -8.22 20.91
C LEU A 473 7.72 -8.77 21.64
N LYS A 474 8.34 -8.00 22.55
CA LYS A 474 9.44 -8.48 23.39
C LYS A 474 9.08 -9.65 24.30
N ARG A 475 7.82 -9.75 24.75
CA ARG A 475 7.34 -10.87 25.59
C ARG A 475 7.16 -12.17 24.81
N HIS A 476 7.13 -12.11 23.48
CA HIS A 476 6.98 -13.28 22.60
C HIS A 476 8.32 -13.60 21.90
N PRO A 477 9.19 -14.45 22.49
CA PRO A 477 10.53 -14.72 21.98
C PRO A 477 10.59 -15.40 20.59
N ARG A 478 9.45 -15.87 20.08
CA ARG A 478 9.32 -16.45 18.73
C ARG A 478 8.99 -15.39 17.65
N VAL A 479 8.77 -14.13 18.02
CA VAL A 479 8.71 -13.01 17.06
C VAL A 479 10.13 -12.73 16.57
N LEU A 480 10.35 -12.86 15.27
CA LEU A 480 11.68 -12.68 14.68
C LEU A 480 11.89 -11.26 14.13
N ALA A 481 10.84 -10.70 13.52
CA ALA A 481 10.88 -9.36 12.98
C ALA A 481 9.54 -8.64 13.03
N TRP A 482 9.65 -7.32 13.08
CA TRP A 482 8.59 -6.38 12.77
C TRP A 482 9.00 -5.57 11.53
N VAL A 483 8.32 -5.82 10.40
CA VAL A 483 8.61 -5.23 9.08
C VAL A 483 7.59 -4.11 8.80
N ASN A 484 8.06 -2.91 8.48
CA ASN A 484 7.19 -1.73 8.33
C ASN A 484 7.68 -0.70 7.29
N GLY A 485 6.89 0.36 7.10
CA GLY A 485 7.06 1.44 6.11
C GLY A 485 6.98 2.83 6.74
N HIS A 486 6.17 3.71 6.13
CA HIS A 486 5.71 5.02 6.60
C HIS A 486 6.77 6.13 6.67
N THR A 487 7.98 5.80 7.12
CA THR A 487 9.06 6.79 7.30
C THR A 487 9.91 6.98 6.05
N HIS A 488 9.61 6.25 4.98
CA HIS A 488 10.27 6.29 3.67
C HIS A 488 11.78 6.03 3.74
N ARG A 489 12.27 5.45 4.83
CA ARG A 489 13.70 5.32 5.13
C ARG A 489 14.08 3.87 5.40
N ASN A 490 15.21 3.44 4.85
CA ASN A 490 15.87 2.22 5.31
C ASN A 490 16.38 2.40 6.74
N ARG A 491 15.84 1.61 7.67
CA ARG A 491 16.28 1.61 9.06
C ARG A 491 16.06 0.24 9.69
N ILE A 492 17.10 -0.34 10.26
CA ILE A 492 17.03 -1.62 10.97
C ILE A 492 17.46 -1.42 12.42
N ARG A 493 16.55 -1.67 13.37
CA ARG A 493 16.78 -1.50 14.81
C ARG A 493 16.75 -2.85 15.53
N PRO A 494 17.77 -3.18 16.36
CA PRO A 494 17.68 -4.30 17.26
C PRO A 494 16.70 -3.97 18.39
N ARG A 495 15.75 -4.85 18.66
CA ARG A 495 14.78 -4.71 19.76
C ARG A 495 15.05 -5.68 20.91
N GLY A 496 16.25 -6.26 20.96
CA GLY A 496 16.70 -7.19 22.00
C GLY A 496 16.27 -8.64 21.76
N THR A 497 15.02 -8.87 21.36
CA THR A 497 14.50 -10.22 21.04
C THR A 497 14.13 -10.40 19.56
N PHE A 498 13.90 -9.31 18.84
CA PHE A 498 13.52 -9.30 17.42
C PHE A 498 14.15 -8.10 16.69
N TRP A 499 14.09 -8.10 15.36
CA TRP A 499 14.52 -6.97 14.51
C TRP A 499 13.34 -6.13 14.05
N GLU A 500 13.40 -4.81 14.20
CA GLU A 500 12.49 -3.92 13.49
C GLU A 500 13.15 -3.49 12.17
N ILE A 501 12.48 -3.68 11.05
CA ILE A 501 13.00 -3.52 9.70
C ILE A 501 12.08 -2.55 8.94
N SER A 502 12.55 -1.33 8.72
CA SER A 502 11.91 -0.32 7.86
C SER A 502 12.63 -0.27 6.51
N THR A 503 11.86 -0.18 5.44
CA THR A 503 12.38 -0.05 4.07
C THR A 503 12.08 1.34 3.52
N ALA A 504 12.95 1.86 2.66
CA ALA A 504 12.69 3.12 1.98
C ALA A 504 11.45 3.00 1.07
N SER A 505 10.75 4.12 0.87
CA SER A 505 9.55 4.11 0.01
C SER A 505 9.90 3.90 -1.45
N HIS A 506 8.90 3.58 -2.27
CA HIS A 506 9.03 3.60 -3.73
C HIS A 506 8.68 4.97 -4.33
N THR A 507 8.20 5.91 -3.51
CA THR A 507 7.89 7.28 -3.94
C THR A 507 9.08 8.22 -3.81
N ASP A 508 9.85 8.18 -2.72
CA ASP A 508 11.05 9.00 -2.55
C ASP A 508 12.29 8.24 -3.01
N TYR A 509 13.31 8.98 -3.46
CA TYR A 509 14.64 8.40 -3.56
C TYR A 509 15.07 7.84 -2.18
N PRO A 510 15.54 6.59 -2.08
CA PRO A 510 16.13 5.77 -3.15
C PRO A 510 15.22 4.82 -3.96
N GLN A 511 13.91 4.76 -3.72
CA GLN A 511 12.97 3.90 -4.46
C GLN A 511 13.35 2.41 -4.44
N LEU A 512 13.33 1.82 -3.24
CA LEU A 512 13.85 0.47 -3.01
C LEU A 512 12.78 -0.47 -2.45
N ALA A 513 12.88 -1.74 -2.82
CA ALA A 513 12.20 -2.85 -2.15
C ALA A 513 13.21 -3.78 -1.46
N ARG A 514 12.72 -4.70 -0.63
CA ARG A 514 13.58 -5.56 0.20
C ARG A 514 13.17 -7.02 0.13
N VAL A 515 14.10 -7.88 -0.30
CA VAL A 515 13.97 -9.33 -0.15
C VAL A 515 14.35 -9.72 1.27
N ILE A 516 13.45 -10.39 1.97
CA ILE A 516 13.64 -10.89 3.34
C ILE A 516 13.68 -12.42 3.31
N GLU A 517 14.72 -13.00 3.89
CA GLU A 517 14.93 -14.45 3.94
C GLU A 517 15.21 -14.87 5.38
N ILE A 518 14.57 -15.93 5.85
CA ILE A 518 14.74 -16.46 7.20
C ILE A 518 15.43 -17.82 7.07
N ALA A 519 16.53 -18.03 7.80
CA ALA A 519 17.24 -19.29 7.79
C ALA A 519 17.59 -19.76 9.22
N ASP A 520 17.39 -21.05 9.48
CA ASP A 520 17.91 -21.75 10.64
C ASP A 520 19.36 -22.14 10.36
N ASN A 521 20.31 -21.55 11.08
CA ASN A 521 21.75 -21.78 10.87
C ASN A 521 22.23 -23.15 11.39
N LYS A 522 21.34 -23.95 12.00
CA LYS A 522 21.68 -25.27 12.58
C LYS A 522 22.81 -25.20 13.60
N ASP A 523 22.87 -24.11 14.35
CA ASP A 523 23.90 -23.87 15.36
C ASP A 523 23.37 -23.18 16.63
N GLY A 524 22.05 -23.11 16.77
CA GLY A 524 21.38 -22.36 17.84
C GLY A 524 21.06 -20.90 17.47
N THR A 525 21.30 -20.47 16.23
CA THR A 525 20.94 -19.14 15.73
C THR A 525 20.04 -19.18 14.50
N LEU A 526 19.37 -18.06 14.25
CA LEU A 526 18.63 -17.76 13.02
C LEU A 526 19.30 -16.57 12.33
N SER A 527 19.22 -16.53 11.00
CA SER A 527 19.61 -15.38 10.17
C SER A 527 18.38 -14.82 9.46
N LEU A 528 18.20 -13.50 9.51
CA LEU A 528 17.30 -12.76 8.64
C LEU A 528 18.14 -11.97 7.63
N PHE A 529 18.06 -12.31 6.36
CA PHE A 529 18.71 -11.55 5.29
C PHE A 529 17.80 -10.46 4.78
N THR A 530 18.35 -9.28 4.48
CA THR A 530 17.55 -8.11 4.08
C THR A 530 18.09 -7.46 2.80
N THR A 531 18.11 -8.22 1.70
CA THR A 531 18.74 -7.78 0.44
C THR A 531 17.86 -6.76 -0.29
N LEU A 532 18.38 -5.56 -0.56
CA LEU A 532 17.66 -4.51 -1.27
C LEU A 532 17.69 -4.72 -2.80
N ILE A 533 16.61 -4.31 -3.46
CA ILE A 533 16.45 -4.33 -4.91
C ILE A 533 15.90 -2.98 -5.41
N GLU A 534 16.27 -2.61 -6.63
CA GLU A 534 15.73 -1.47 -7.39
C GLU A 534 14.81 -1.99 -8.50
N SER A 535 13.96 -1.14 -9.08
CA SER A 535 13.12 -1.51 -10.24
C SER A 535 13.95 -2.05 -11.42
N ALA A 536 13.33 -2.80 -12.33
CA ALA A 536 13.99 -3.42 -13.50
C ALA A 536 14.51 -2.40 -14.52
N ALA A 537 14.01 -1.16 -14.48
CA ALA A 537 14.38 -0.08 -15.37
C ALA A 537 15.91 0.17 -15.38
N PRO A 538 16.52 0.36 -16.57
CA PRO A 538 17.91 0.76 -16.70
C PRO A 538 18.33 1.91 -15.77
N HIS A 539 19.57 1.91 -15.30
CA HIS A 539 20.07 3.02 -14.48
C HIS A 539 20.29 4.30 -15.30
N ARG A 540 20.67 4.15 -16.58
CA ARG A 540 20.84 5.27 -17.51
C ARG A 540 19.50 5.59 -18.15
N THR A 541 19.20 6.88 -18.24
CA THR A 541 18.02 7.42 -18.91
C THR A 541 18.36 7.85 -20.34
N SER A 542 17.35 7.95 -21.20
CA SER A 542 17.35 8.78 -22.42
C SER A 542 16.10 9.66 -22.36
N TYR A 543 16.22 10.94 -22.72
CA TYR A 543 15.08 11.86 -22.73
C TYR A 543 14.19 11.68 -23.97
N GLU A 544 14.69 10.97 -24.98
CA GLU A 544 13.95 10.62 -26.19
C GLU A 544 13.16 9.31 -26.00
N ASP A 545 13.49 8.51 -24.98
CA ASP A 545 12.80 7.25 -24.67
C ASP A 545 11.62 7.51 -23.73
N LEU A 546 10.47 7.79 -24.33
CA LEU A 546 9.19 7.93 -23.64
C LEU A 546 8.40 6.62 -23.58
N SER A 547 9.05 5.47 -23.79
CA SER A 547 8.42 4.16 -23.52
C SER A 547 8.18 3.96 -22.02
N GLN A 548 7.34 2.98 -21.65
CA GLN A 548 7.13 2.58 -20.26
C GLN A 548 8.47 2.34 -19.50
N THR A 549 9.44 1.70 -20.15
CA THR A 549 10.77 1.43 -19.57
C THR A 549 11.62 2.69 -19.43
N GLY A 550 11.59 3.56 -20.45
CA GLY A 550 12.27 4.86 -20.42
C GLY A 550 11.74 5.76 -19.32
N LEU A 551 10.41 5.88 -19.21
CA LEU A 551 9.72 6.60 -18.14
C LEU A 551 10.02 6.00 -16.75
N ALA A 552 10.04 4.68 -16.59
CA ALA A 552 10.42 4.07 -15.32
C ALA A 552 11.90 4.35 -14.94
N SER A 553 12.77 4.57 -15.93
CA SER A 553 14.16 5.01 -15.70
C SER A 553 14.20 6.48 -15.27
N LEU A 554 13.38 7.33 -15.91
CA LEU A 554 13.22 8.74 -15.55
C LEU A 554 12.64 8.91 -14.14
N TYR A 555 11.69 8.08 -13.73
CA TYR A 555 11.15 8.07 -12.37
C TYR A 555 12.25 8.01 -11.30
N ARG A 556 13.27 7.16 -11.53
CA ARG A 556 14.44 7.04 -10.64
C ARG A 556 15.37 8.24 -10.70
N GLU A 557 15.68 8.73 -11.89
CA GLU A 557 16.60 9.86 -12.04
C GLU A 557 16.00 11.18 -11.54
N LEU A 558 14.74 11.44 -11.85
CA LEU A 558 14.01 12.60 -11.37
C LEU A 558 13.88 12.56 -9.84
N SER A 559 13.60 11.40 -9.24
CA SER A 559 13.55 11.27 -7.77
C SER A 559 14.91 11.49 -7.11
N PHE A 560 15.99 11.06 -7.74
CA PHE A 560 17.35 11.39 -7.29
C PHE A 560 17.60 12.90 -7.34
N ASN A 561 17.09 13.61 -8.33
CA ASN A 561 17.34 15.04 -8.49
C ASN A 561 16.25 15.93 -7.85
N ALA A 562 15.19 15.34 -7.29
CA ALA A 562 14.04 16.07 -6.75
C ALA A 562 14.48 17.15 -5.74
N PRO A 563 14.07 18.41 -5.95
CA PRO A 563 14.27 19.46 -4.96
C PRO A 563 13.70 19.05 -3.60
N GLY A 564 14.44 19.30 -2.52
CA GLY A 564 14.02 18.88 -1.17
C GLY A 564 14.26 17.40 -0.84
N ARG A 565 14.86 16.60 -1.74
CA ARG A 565 15.23 15.20 -1.46
C ARG A 565 16.04 15.09 -0.18
N ASN A 566 15.64 14.17 0.70
CA ASN A 566 16.37 13.86 1.93
C ASN A 566 17.31 12.65 1.74
N PRO A 567 18.65 12.84 1.65
CA PRO A 567 19.58 11.73 1.46
C PRO A 567 19.62 10.75 2.65
N LYS A 568 19.11 11.15 3.83
CA LYS A 568 19.04 10.26 5.01
C LYS A 568 18.05 9.12 4.83
N LEU A 569 17.13 9.20 3.86
CA LEU A 569 16.18 8.12 3.54
C LEU A 569 16.90 6.86 2.99
N LEU A 570 18.09 7.03 2.42
CA LEU A 570 18.94 5.93 1.96
C LEU A 570 19.26 4.92 3.08
N GLY A 571 19.36 5.41 4.32
CA GLY A 571 19.85 4.65 5.46
C GLY A 571 21.36 4.41 5.43
N GLU A 572 21.88 3.90 6.54
CA GLU A 572 23.31 3.57 6.66
C GLU A 572 23.64 2.21 6.02
N SER A 573 24.93 1.86 5.92
CA SER A 573 25.35 0.53 5.42
C SER A 573 24.72 -0.63 6.20
N TYR A 574 24.55 -0.47 7.51
CA TYR A 574 23.93 -1.46 8.40
C TYR A 574 22.38 -1.46 8.38
N ASP A 575 21.77 -0.57 7.60
CA ASP A 575 20.32 -0.53 7.34
C ASP A 575 19.98 -1.11 5.94
N ARG A 576 21.01 -1.43 5.13
CA ARG A 576 20.89 -1.88 3.74
C ARG A 576 20.92 -3.41 3.62
N ASN A 577 21.89 -3.95 2.88
CA ASN A 577 22.07 -5.39 2.70
C ASN A 577 22.68 -5.98 3.97
N THR A 578 21.89 -6.73 4.74
CA THR A 578 22.37 -7.31 6.00
C THR A 578 22.05 -8.79 6.16
N GLU A 579 22.85 -9.46 6.98
CA GLU A 579 22.49 -10.69 7.69
C GLU A 579 22.30 -10.33 9.16
N LEU A 580 21.07 -10.46 9.64
CA LEU A 580 20.67 -10.10 10.99
C LEU A 580 20.58 -11.37 11.85
N LEU A 581 21.40 -11.47 12.90
CA LEU A 581 21.46 -12.67 13.73
C LEU A 581 20.48 -12.61 14.91
N LEU A 582 19.84 -13.74 15.20
CA LEU A 582 19.00 -13.96 16.39
C LEU A 582 19.36 -15.30 17.04
N ARG A 583 19.10 -15.42 18.34
CA ARG A 583 19.14 -16.73 19.02
C ARG A 583 17.90 -17.53 18.61
N LYS A 584 18.09 -18.81 18.30
CA LYS A 584 17.00 -19.76 18.13
C LYS A 584 16.54 -20.19 19.53
N ARG A 585 15.24 -20.03 19.83
CA ARG A 585 14.66 -20.29 21.16
C ARG A 585 13.55 -21.33 21.12
#